data_AF-A0AAW0XVM2-F1
#
_entry.id   AF-A0AAW0XVM2-F1
#
_cell.length_a   1.000
_cell.length_b   1.000
_cell.length_c   1.000
_cell.angle_alpha   90.00
_cell.angle_beta   90.00
_cell.angle_gamma   90.00
#
_symmetry.space_group_name_H-M   'P 1'
#
loop_
_entity.id
_entity.type
_entity.pdbx_description
1 polymer ?
#
loop_
_entity_poly.entity_id
_entity_poly.type
_entity_poly.pdbx_seq_one_letter_code
_entity_poly.pdbx_strand_id
1 'polypeptide(L)'
;MVFPGILRKINKTLPALLQTIVIICLLHFMTQGIVTKVQKKFHLSRYGHTDAGSQRPGRRATIRTAGGFSHSSRPPRSSSPSTSTTTTTTTTTTPMPPPPDGLMEKEHSRRLDILHRACSRWNLGLWATGKSNNVTQEELIALVNIPKSPLYQALLVSENHHLAVCPAARNGIQWLARRLLQLTGRFTERQLYRLHEPPAAIARHNFPYLNSWEAYPTVLAKSITVLMARHPFDRLLASYRHILEDPEKNPHGYLHYGRRIVRTYRQSPGHSKGPTFEEFVRFLLARDTHHLEDSWQLTMRRCTPCHIQYNMVTHFETLWHDVQWAWKKAGLGSLNTTDYFVYNLTPKIRKQYFSELTLAQILELYKKYKLDFQLYGYTIEEHMAYAKPGEEALDPALMVDLPRANHDMLQILLEAAREKALLKAEHANAVKAQAPESGSSSMGLPLTGERGSHVDISNDIEPDADNSKPE
;
A
#
# COMPACT_ATOMS: atom_id res chain seq x y z
N MET A 1 52.29 -19.48 -50.03
CA MET A 1 51.15 -20.25 -50.56
C MET A 1 50.60 -21.19 -49.49
N VAL A 2 49.62 -20.75 -48.67
CA VAL A 2 48.80 -21.61 -47.80
C VAL A 2 47.39 -21.00 -47.73
N PHE A 3 46.69 -21.01 -48.87
CA PHE A 3 45.30 -20.56 -48.99
C PHE A 3 44.25 -21.59 -49.52
N PRO A 4 44.52 -22.90 -49.74
CA PRO A 4 43.44 -23.82 -50.18
C PRO A 4 42.59 -24.43 -49.05
N GLY A 5 43.08 -24.44 -47.80
CA GLY A 5 42.45 -25.19 -46.70
C GLY A 5 41.20 -24.54 -46.11
N ILE A 6 41.19 -23.21 -46.03
CA ILE A 6 40.10 -22.43 -45.39
C ILE A 6 38.85 -22.41 -46.29
N LEU A 7 39.04 -22.23 -47.60
CA LEU A 7 37.94 -22.24 -48.58
C LEU A 7 37.20 -23.60 -48.62
N ARG A 8 37.92 -24.72 -48.44
CA ARG A 8 37.32 -26.06 -48.36
C ARG A 8 36.48 -26.28 -47.11
N LYS A 9 36.86 -25.66 -45.97
CA LYS A 9 36.11 -25.73 -44.70
C LYS A 9 34.83 -24.90 -44.76
N ILE A 10 34.91 -23.70 -45.32
CA ILE A 10 33.75 -22.80 -45.49
C ILE A 10 32.69 -23.44 -46.39
N ASN A 11 33.11 -24.11 -47.48
CA ASN A 11 32.16 -24.73 -48.41
C ASN A 11 31.44 -25.96 -47.83
N LYS A 12 32.03 -26.64 -46.83
CA LYS A 12 31.39 -27.77 -46.14
C LYS A 12 30.37 -27.34 -45.06
N THR A 13 30.56 -26.18 -44.44
CA THR A 13 29.69 -25.69 -43.36
C THR A 13 28.56 -24.78 -43.85
N LEU A 14 28.68 -24.22 -45.06
CA LEU A 14 27.67 -23.32 -45.65
C LEU A 14 26.27 -23.94 -45.79
N PRO A 15 26.11 -25.22 -46.21
CA PRO A 15 24.77 -25.83 -46.30
C PRO A 15 24.08 -25.97 -44.94
N ALA A 16 24.83 -26.31 -43.89
CA ALA A 16 24.30 -26.45 -42.54
C ALA A 16 23.89 -25.09 -41.92
N LEU A 17 24.66 -24.05 -42.19
CA LEU A 17 24.34 -22.66 -41.81
C LEU A 17 23.07 -22.18 -42.50
N LEU A 18 22.94 -22.43 -43.82
CA LEU A 18 21.73 -22.08 -44.58
C LEU A 18 20.50 -22.84 -44.07
N GLN A 19 20.62 -24.14 -43.78
CA GLN A 19 19.53 -24.92 -43.20
C GLN A 19 19.10 -24.36 -41.83
N THR A 20 20.05 -23.97 -40.98
CA THR A 20 19.75 -23.40 -39.66
C THR A 20 19.01 -22.06 -39.78
N ILE A 21 19.45 -21.19 -40.70
CA ILE A 21 18.79 -19.90 -40.96
C ILE A 21 17.37 -20.11 -41.49
N VAL A 22 17.16 -21.06 -42.40
CA VAL A 22 15.82 -21.38 -42.93
C VAL A 22 14.88 -21.89 -41.82
N ILE A 23 15.36 -22.74 -40.92
CA ILE A 23 14.57 -23.23 -39.77
C ILE A 23 14.19 -22.08 -38.83
N ILE A 24 15.13 -21.19 -38.51
CA ILE A 24 14.86 -20.02 -37.67
C ILE A 24 13.81 -19.11 -38.33
N CYS A 25 13.95 -18.84 -39.63
CA CYS A 25 12.98 -18.05 -40.39
C CYS A 25 11.59 -18.70 -40.41
N LEU A 26 11.50 -20.03 -40.57
CA LEU A 26 10.23 -20.76 -40.54
C LEU A 26 9.59 -20.71 -39.15
N LEU A 27 10.36 -20.89 -38.08
CA LEU A 27 9.87 -20.76 -36.70
C LEU A 27 9.39 -19.33 -36.41
N HIS A 28 10.10 -18.32 -36.91
CA HIS A 28 9.70 -16.92 -36.77
C HIS A 28 8.42 -16.61 -37.57
N PHE A 29 8.25 -17.17 -38.77
CA PHE A 29 7.05 -16.98 -39.58
C PHE A 29 5.82 -17.68 -38.97
N MET A 30 6.01 -18.90 -38.46
CA MET A 30 4.97 -19.67 -37.78
C MET A 30 4.52 -18.99 -36.47
N THR A 31 5.46 -18.44 -35.69
CA THR A 31 5.12 -17.69 -34.47
C THR A 31 4.39 -16.39 -34.77
N GLN A 32 4.76 -15.63 -35.80
CA GLN A 32 4.03 -14.43 -36.24
C GLN A 32 2.60 -14.76 -36.73
N GLY A 33 2.44 -15.89 -37.43
CA GLY A 33 1.11 -16.38 -37.87
C GLY A 33 0.19 -16.80 -36.70
N ILE A 34 0.75 -17.34 -35.63
CA ILE A 34 0.01 -17.68 -34.41
C ILE A 34 -0.36 -16.41 -33.64
N VAL A 35 0.57 -15.47 -33.49
CA VAL A 35 0.35 -14.19 -32.79
C VAL A 35 -0.75 -13.37 -33.46
N THR A 36 -0.78 -13.31 -34.80
CA THR A 36 -1.83 -12.59 -35.54
C THR A 36 -3.21 -13.24 -35.44
N LYS A 37 -3.29 -14.57 -35.37
CA LYS A 37 -4.55 -15.30 -35.12
C LYS A 37 -5.06 -15.11 -33.69
N VAL A 38 -4.15 -15.08 -32.71
CA VAL A 38 -4.48 -14.81 -31.30
C VAL A 38 -4.93 -13.36 -31.10
N GLN A 39 -4.28 -12.39 -31.74
CA GLN A 39 -4.66 -10.98 -31.69
C GLN A 39 -6.06 -10.73 -32.27
N LYS A 40 -6.42 -11.37 -33.39
CA LYS A 40 -7.77 -11.26 -33.99
C LYS A 40 -8.86 -11.94 -33.14
N LYS A 41 -8.55 -13.01 -32.42
CA LYS A 41 -9.52 -13.74 -31.58
C LYS A 41 -9.80 -13.06 -30.24
N PHE A 42 -8.87 -12.24 -29.74
CA PHE A 42 -8.94 -11.65 -28.41
C PHE A 42 -9.01 -10.11 -28.38
N HIS A 43 -9.15 -9.43 -29.53
CA HIS A 43 -9.22 -7.94 -29.61
C HIS A 43 -8.14 -7.23 -28.76
N LEU A 44 -6.92 -7.77 -28.73
CA LEU A 44 -5.82 -7.16 -27.99
C LEU A 44 -5.27 -5.97 -28.79
N SER A 45 -5.57 -4.76 -28.33
CA SER A 45 -5.02 -3.52 -28.89
C SER A 45 -3.50 -3.47 -28.72
N ARG A 46 -2.80 -3.10 -29.80
CA ARG A 46 -1.33 -3.07 -29.88
C ARG A 46 -0.82 -1.80 -29.17
N TYR A 47 -0.08 -1.95 -28.08
CA TYR A 47 0.74 -0.88 -27.49
C TYR A 47 1.83 -0.51 -28.50
N GLY A 48 1.82 0.75 -28.97
CA GLY A 48 2.82 1.30 -29.88
C GLY A 48 3.70 2.32 -29.16
N HIS A 49 5.00 2.02 -29.10
CA HIS A 49 6.04 3.05 -29.16
C HIS A 49 6.03 3.66 -30.56
N THR A 50 5.93 4.98 -30.70
CA THR A 50 6.56 5.73 -31.79
C THR A 50 6.71 7.20 -31.43
N ASP A 51 7.88 7.70 -31.83
CA ASP A 51 8.40 9.06 -31.79
C ASP A 51 7.56 10.14 -32.48
N ALA A 52 8.02 11.36 -32.28
CA ALA A 52 7.51 12.64 -32.74
C ALA A 52 7.34 12.81 -34.26
N GLY A 53 6.38 13.65 -34.62
CA GLY A 53 6.44 14.54 -35.78
C GLY A 53 5.67 14.11 -37.04
N SER A 54 4.49 14.68 -37.24
CA SER A 54 4.07 15.37 -38.49
C SER A 54 2.55 15.61 -38.50
N GLN A 55 2.16 16.80 -38.97
CA GLN A 55 0.79 17.31 -39.01
C GLN A 55 -0.04 16.74 -40.19
N ARG A 56 -1.36 17.00 -40.09
CA ARG A 56 -2.38 17.28 -41.16
C ARG A 56 -3.44 16.20 -41.48
N PRO A 57 -4.65 16.62 -41.96
CA PRO A 57 -5.87 16.46 -41.16
C PRO A 57 -7.04 15.74 -41.86
N GLY A 58 -8.06 15.43 -41.06
CA GLY A 58 -9.47 15.47 -41.45
C GLY A 58 -10.06 14.21 -42.10
N ARG A 59 -11.08 13.63 -41.46
CA ARG A 59 -12.33 13.25 -42.13
C ARG A 59 -13.47 13.01 -41.13
N ARG A 60 -14.58 13.68 -41.45
CA ARG A 60 -15.92 13.65 -40.86
C ARG A 60 -16.71 12.52 -41.54
N ALA A 61 -17.62 11.84 -40.81
CA ALA A 61 -18.78 11.03 -41.27
C ALA A 61 -18.96 9.82 -40.34
N THR A 62 -20.13 9.36 -39.87
CA THR A 62 -21.52 9.84 -39.89
C THR A 62 -22.23 8.98 -38.84
N ILE A 63 -23.18 9.58 -38.12
CA ILE A 63 -24.10 8.88 -37.22
C ILE A 63 -25.11 8.12 -38.09
N ARG A 64 -25.36 6.85 -37.77
CA ARG A 64 -26.49 6.08 -38.30
C ARG A 64 -27.29 5.50 -37.13
N THR A 65 -28.51 5.99 -36.99
CA THR A 65 -29.59 5.51 -36.13
C THR A 65 -30.33 4.36 -36.82
N ALA A 66 -30.75 3.33 -36.06
CA ALA A 66 -31.95 2.52 -36.35
C ALA A 66 -32.33 1.61 -35.16
N GLY A 67 -33.58 1.77 -34.68
CA GLY A 67 -34.50 0.79 -34.04
C GLY A 67 -34.06 0.09 -32.74
N GLY A 68 -34.85 -0.03 -31.66
CA GLY A 68 -36.30 0.09 -31.47
C GLY A 68 -36.82 -1.16 -30.72
N PHE A 69 -37.53 -0.95 -29.60
CA PHE A 69 -38.33 -1.90 -28.78
C PHE A 69 -37.56 -2.86 -27.84
N SER A 70 -37.95 -3.13 -26.59
CA SER A 70 -39.21 -2.92 -25.84
C SER A 70 -38.97 -2.91 -24.32
N HIS A 71 -39.87 -2.23 -23.59
CA HIS A 71 -39.97 -2.18 -22.13
C HIS A 71 -40.55 -3.48 -21.55
N SER A 72 -40.02 -3.91 -20.39
CA SER A 72 -40.75 -4.73 -19.41
C SER A 72 -40.49 -4.21 -18.01
N SER A 73 -41.55 -3.77 -17.37
CA SER A 73 -41.66 -3.22 -16.02
C SER A 73 -41.97 -4.33 -15.01
N ARG A 74 -41.31 -4.31 -13.85
CA ARG A 74 -41.77 -4.97 -12.61
C ARG A 74 -41.46 -4.10 -11.38
N PRO A 75 -42.26 -4.20 -10.31
CA PRO A 75 -42.63 -3.07 -9.44
C PRO A 75 -41.74 -2.92 -8.19
N PRO A 76 -41.83 -1.78 -7.46
CA PRO A 76 -41.03 -1.55 -6.26
C PRO A 76 -41.62 -2.26 -5.04
N ARG A 77 -40.75 -2.90 -4.25
CA ARG A 77 -41.06 -3.39 -2.90
C ARG A 77 -40.92 -2.26 -1.90
N SER A 78 -41.94 -2.11 -1.07
CA SER A 78 -41.98 -1.27 0.12
C SER A 78 -40.94 -1.72 1.16
N SER A 79 -40.27 -0.77 1.80
CA SER A 79 -39.52 -1.01 3.04
C SER A 79 -39.91 0.07 4.05
N SER A 80 -40.41 -0.40 5.18
CA SER A 80 -40.75 0.38 6.38
C SER A 80 -39.46 0.77 7.12
N PRO A 81 -39.38 1.96 7.76
CA PRO A 81 -38.19 2.36 8.50
C PRO A 81 -38.22 1.76 9.92
N SER A 82 -37.31 0.83 10.21
CA SER A 82 -36.98 0.45 11.59
C SER A 82 -35.89 1.38 12.11
N THR A 83 -36.28 2.28 13.01
CA THR A 83 -35.40 3.19 13.75
C THR A 83 -34.45 2.36 14.62
N SER A 84 -33.18 2.26 14.22
CA SER A 84 -32.11 1.83 15.12
C SER A 84 -31.16 3.02 15.31
N THR A 85 -31.20 3.57 16.52
CA THR A 85 -30.35 4.66 16.97
C THR A 85 -28.91 4.17 17.00
N THR A 86 -28.19 4.34 15.90
CA THR A 86 -26.76 4.07 15.85
C THR A 86 -26.05 5.34 16.28
N THR A 87 -25.51 5.34 17.49
CA THR A 87 -24.61 6.38 17.99
C THR A 87 -23.35 6.37 17.13
N THR A 88 -23.29 7.24 16.13
CA THR A 88 -22.13 7.39 15.24
C THR A 88 -21.00 8.05 16.03
N THR A 89 -20.07 7.25 16.54
CA THR A 89 -18.77 7.76 17.02
C THR A 89 -18.01 8.34 15.82
N THR A 90 -17.95 9.66 15.75
CA THR A 90 -17.14 10.44 14.82
C THR A 90 -15.66 10.22 15.12
N THR A 91 -15.00 9.31 14.39
CA THR A 91 -13.54 9.24 14.35
C THR A 91 -13.01 10.49 13.65
N THR A 92 -12.34 11.37 14.39
CA THR A 92 -11.67 12.56 13.87
C THR A 92 -10.69 12.18 12.76
N THR A 93 -10.85 12.76 11.58
CA THR A 93 -10.08 12.46 10.34
C THR A 93 -8.76 13.22 10.25
N THR A 94 -8.45 14.08 11.21
CA THR A 94 -7.21 14.85 11.25
C THR A 94 -6.14 14.11 12.06
N PRO A 95 -4.95 13.85 11.51
CA PRO A 95 -3.84 13.28 12.26
C PRO A 95 -3.45 14.21 13.40
N MET A 96 -3.03 13.61 14.50
CA MET A 96 -2.47 14.33 15.62
C MET A 96 -1.25 15.16 15.15
N PRO A 97 -1.05 16.37 15.72
CA PRO A 97 0.08 17.20 15.36
C PRO A 97 1.40 16.43 15.50
N PRO A 98 2.40 16.73 14.66
CA PRO A 98 3.66 16.03 14.70
C PRO A 98 4.36 16.22 16.06
N PRO A 99 4.96 15.15 16.62
CA PRO A 99 5.77 15.27 17.83
C PRO A 99 6.95 16.24 17.63
N PRO A 100 7.56 16.71 18.73
CA PRO A 100 8.77 17.54 18.65
C PRO A 100 9.90 16.85 17.87
N ASP A 101 10.67 17.62 17.10
CA ASP A 101 11.75 17.10 16.24
C ASP A 101 12.76 16.22 17.00
N GLY A 102 13.12 16.61 18.24
CA GLY A 102 14.07 15.85 19.06
C GLY A 102 13.55 14.46 19.44
N LEU A 103 12.22 14.30 19.54
CA LEU A 103 11.58 13.01 19.78
C LEU A 103 11.63 12.13 18.53
N MET A 104 11.31 12.71 17.37
CA MET A 104 11.38 12.02 16.08
C MET A 104 12.81 11.57 15.76
N GLU A 105 13.81 12.43 16.02
CA GLU A 105 15.23 12.11 15.86
C GLU A 105 15.64 10.93 16.75
N LYS A 106 15.21 10.95 18.02
CA LYS A 106 15.48 9.86 18.98
C LYS A 106 14.84 8.55 18.53
N GLU A 107 13.61 8.60 18.04
CA GLU A 107 12.90 7.40 17.57
C GLU A 107 13.53 6.81 16.30
N HIS A 108 13.87 7.64 15.31
CA HIS A 108 14.57 7.15 14.11
C HIS A 108 15.97 6.61 14.44
N SER A 109 16.70 7.26 15.35
CA SER A 109 17.99 6.75 15.85
C SER A 109 17.83 5.37 16.51
N ARG A 110 16.79 5.19 17.33
CA ARG A 110 16.46 3.90 17.96
C ARG A 110 16.15 2.82 16.93
N ARG A 111 15.33 3.12 15.90
CA ARG A 111 14.97 2.17 14.84
C ARG A 111 16.18 1.78 13.98
N LEU A 112 17.08 2.71 13.67
CA LEU A 112 18.34 2.43 12.96
C LEU A 112 19.25 1.52 13.79
N ASP A 113 19.36 1.77 15.09
CA ASP A 113 20.15 0.96 16.01
C ASP A 113 19.60 -0.48 16.13
N ILE A 114 18.27 -0.66 16.13
CA ILE A 114 17.62 -1.98 16.00
C ILE A 114 18.01 -2.66 14.69
N LEU A 115 17.89 -1.95 13.56
CA LEU A 115 18.25 -2.47 12.24
C LEU A 115 19.71 -2.91 12.19
N HIS A 116 20.65 -2.08 12.66
CA HIS A 116 22.08 -2.36 12.63
C HIS A 116 22.44 -3.55 13.52
N ARG A 117 21.86 -3.64 14.73
CA ARG A 117 22.06 -4.80 15.60
C ARG A 117 21.55 -6.08 14.97
N ALA A 118 20.38 -6.04 14.32
CA ALA A 118 19.87 -7.19 13.61
C ALA A 118 20.79 -7.57 12.44
N CYS A 119 21.18 -6.62 11.58
CA CYS A 119 22.15 -6.89 10.50
C CYS A 119 23.46 -7.49 11.04
N SER A 120 23.95 -7.02 12.18
CA SER A 120 25.12 -7.57 12.84
C SER A 120 24.88 -9.00 13.36
N ARG A 121 23.77 -9.25 14.08
CA ARG A 121 23.37 -10.59 14.58
C ARG A 121 23.31 -11.61 13.44
N TRP A 122 22.75 -11.24 12.30
CA TRP A 122 22.63 -12.12 11.14
C TRP A 122 23.89 -12.12 10.24
N ASN A 123 24.93 -11.36 10.61
CA ASN A 123 26.18 -11.21 9.87
C ASN A 123 25.98 -10.80 8.39
N LEU A 124 25.16 -9.76 8.18
CA LEU A 124 24.74 -9.31 6.85
C LEU A 124 25.31 -7.94 6.47
N GLY A 125 25.78 -7.85 5.23
CA GLY A 125 26.17 -6.61 4.55
C GLY A 125 27.17 -5.73 5.33
N LEU A 126 26.89 -4.43 5.41
CA LEU A 126 27.79 -3.40 5.98
C LEU A 126 28.08 -3.62 7.48
N TRP A 127 27.25 -4.41 8.16
CA TRP A 127 27.35 -4.68 9.61
C TRP A 127 27.83 -6.09 9.94
N ALA A 128 28.26 -6.84 8.91
CA ALA A 128 28.89 -8.15 9.10
C ALA A 128 30.22 -8.00 9.86
N THR A 129 30.41 -8.79 10.92
CA THR A 129 31.61 -8.75 11.77
C THR A 129 32.61 -9.84 11.43
N GLY A 130 32.28 -10.73 10.48
CA GLY A 130 33.10 -11.87 10.08
C GLY A 130 33.15 -13.00 11.10
N LYS A 131 32.58 -12.81 12.29
CA LYS A 131 32.37 -13.86 13.29
C LYS A 131 30.99 -14.46 13.06
N SER A 132 30.93 -15.78 12.89
CA SER A 132 29.64 -16.48 12.88
C SER A 132 28.98 -16.27 14.23
N ASN A 133 27.91 -15.48 14.25
CA ASN A 133 27.04 -15.49 15.42
C ASN A 133 26.36 -16.86 15.50
N ASN A 134 25.84 -17.20 16.68
CA ASN A 134 25.06 -18.42 16.93
C ASN A 134 23.74 -18.40 16.15
N VAL A 135 23.83 -18.52 14.83
CA VAL A 135 22.71 -18.62 13.89
C VAL A 135 22.38 -20.10 13.76
N THR A 136 21.12 -20.49 13.94
CA THR A 136 20.73 -21.89 13.82
C THR A 136 20.81 -22.38 12.37
N GLN A 137 20.83 -23.70 12.17
CA GLN A 137 20.83 -24.28 10.82
C GLN A 137 19.57 -23.85 10.03
N GLU A 138 18.41 -23.72 10.68
CA GLU A 138 17.19 -23.22 10.04
C GLU A 138 17.29 -21.74 9.68
N GLU A 139 17.89 -20.93 10.56
CA GLU A 139 18.14 -19.52 10.28
C GLU A 139 19.10 -19.35 9.09
N LEU A 140 20.12 -20.20 8.95
CA LEU A 140 21.00 -20.22 7.77
C LEU A 140 20.23 -20.52 6.48
N ILE A 141 19.27 -21.44 6.51
CA ILE A 141 18.41 -21.74 5.35
C ILE A 141 17.62 -20.50 4.93
N ALA A 142 17.10 -19.74 5.90
CA ALA A 142 16.40 -18.48 5.62
C ALA A 142 17.31 -17.43 4.94
N LEU A 143 18.62 -17.47 5.18
CA LEU A 143 19.61 -16.56 4.58
C LEU A 143 20.05 -16.94 3.16
N VAL A 144 19.93 -18.21 2.75
CA VAL A 144 20.41 -18.71 1.43
C VAL A 144 19.88 -17.86 0.27
N ASN A 145 18.64 -17.40 0.41
CA ASN A 145 17.86 -16.73 -0.62
C ASN A 145 17.87 -15.20 -0.51
N ILE A 146 18.70 -14.64 0.37
CA ILE A 146 18.82 -13.20 0.59
C ILE A 146 19.92 -12.61 -0.31
N PRO A 147 19.69 -11.43 -0.92
CA PRO A 147 20.72 -10.77 -1.72
C PRO A 147 21.98 -10.48 -0.90
N LYS A 148 23.15 -10.69 -1.52
CA LYS A 148 24.49 -10.44 -0.94
C LYS A 148 25.08 -9.09 -1.34
N SER A 149 24.33 -8.29 -2.07
CA SER A 149 24.75 -7.03 -2.66
C SER A 149 23.59 -6.02 -2.58
N PRO A 150 23.88 -4.71 -2.54
CA PRO A 150 22.84 -3.69 -2.50
C PRO A 150 21.97 -3.74 -3.76
N LEU A 151 20.64 -3.74 -3.59
CA LEU A 151 19.68 -3.68 -4.70
C LEU A 151 19.18 -2.25 -4.92
N TYR A 152 20.06 -1.41 -5.46
CA TYR A 152 19.75 -0.01 -5.75
C TYR A 152 18.57 0.18 -6.72
N GLN A 153 18.29 -0.80 -7.58
CA GLN A 153 17.13 -0.78 -8.48
C GLN A 153 15.78 -0.72 -7.73
N ALA A 154 15.73 -1.09 -6.45
CA ALA A 154 14.51 -0.95 -5.69
C ALA A 154 14.18 0.53 -5.39
N LEU A 155 15.20 1.40 -5.26
CA LEU A 155 15.04 2.75 -4.71
C LEU A 155 14.36 3.72 -5.69
N LEU A 156 13.41 4.50 -5.17
CA LEU A 156 12.94 5.75 -5.78
C LEU A 156 13.88 6.87 -5.33
N VAL A 157 14.62 7.48 -6.25
CA VAL A 157 15.63 8.51 -5.92
C VAL A 157 15.25 9.83 -6.56
N SER A 158 15.27 10.90 -5.76
CA SER A 158 15.12 12.28 -6.21
C SER A 158 16.34 13.09 -5.77
N GLU A 159 17.27 13.28 -6.71
CA GLU A 159 18.49 14.05 -6.46
C GLU A 159 18.18 15.50 -6.08
N ASN A 160 17.27 16.15 -6.81
CA ASN A 160 16.89 17.55 -6.58
C ASN A 160 16.31 17.81 -5.18
N HIS A 161 15.66 16.80 -4.59
CA HIS A 161 15.02 16.91 -3.29
C HIS A 161 15.83 16.22 -2.18
N HIS A 162 17.01 15.67 -2.48
CA HIS A 162 17.83 14.92 -1.53
C HIS A 162 17.02 13.83 -0.81
N LEU A 163 16.21 13.08 -1.56
CA LEU A 163 15.35 12.01 -1.04
C LEU A 163 15.59 10.70 -1.78
N ALA A 164 15.67 9.62 -1.03
CA ALA A 164 15.63 8.26 -1.55
C ALA A 164 14.67 7.41 -0.71
N VAL A 165 13.88 6.54 -1.35
CA VAL A 165 12.90 5.70 -0.66
C VAL A 165 12.97 4.30 -1.22
N CYS A 166 13.06 3.28 -0.34
CA CYS A 166 12.77 1.93 -0.77
C CYS A 166 11.27 1.61 -0.67
N PRO A 167 10.58 1.38 -1.81
CA PRO A 167 9.19 0.97 -1.81
C PRO A 167 9.07 -0.50 -1.41
N ALA A 168 8.55 -0.76 -0.21
CA ALA A 168 8.15 -2.09 0.21
C ALA A 168 6.64 -2.30 -0.02
N ALA A 169 6.28 -3.45 -0.60
CA ALA A 169 4.91 -3.77 -0.93
C ALA A 169 4.05 -3.84 0.35
N ARG A 170 2.86 -3.23 0.30
CA ARG A 170 1.91 -3.11 1.43
C ARG A 170 2.40 -2.27 2.62
N ASN A 171 3.49 -1.49 2.50
CA ASN A 171 3.99 -0.63 3.58
C ASN A 171 3.59 0.86 3.42
N GLY A 172 2.46 1.15 2.76
CA GLY A 172 1.99 2.53 2.55
C GLY A 172 2.54 3.22 1.31
N ILE A 173 3.28 2.51 0.46
CA ILE A 173 3.89 3.07 -0.76
C ILE A 173 2.89 3.75 -1.70
N GLN A 174 1.63 3.31 -1.77
CA GLN A 174 0.65 3.97 -2.65
C GLN A 174 0.32 5.40 -2.21
N TRP A 175 0.36 5.67 -0.91
CA TRP A 175 0.19 7.02 -0.39
C TRP A 175 1.47 7.84 -0.57
N LEU A 176 2.63 7.29 -0.17
CA LEU A 176 3.92 7.99 -0.30
C LEU A 176 4.25 8.29 -1.77
N ALA A 177 3.94 7.40 -2.69
CA ALA A 177 4.12 7.63 -4.12
C ALA A 177 3.32 8.83 -4.63
N ARG A 178 2.12 9.11 -4.11
CA ARG A 178 1.39 10.35 -4.45
C ARG A 178 2.14 11.58 -3.96
N ARG A 179 2.72 11.54 -2.76
CA ARG A 179 3.53 12.65 -2.22
C ARG A 179 4.80 12.87 -3.03
N LEU A 180 5.48 11.79 -3.43
CA LEU A 180 6.63 11.87 -4.33
C LEU A 180 6.24 12.44 -5.70
N LEU A 181 5.13 12.00 -6.29
CA LEU A 181 4.64 12.55 -7.55
C LEU A 181 4.29 14.03 -7.46
N GLN A 182 3.78 14.50 -6.31
CA GLN A 182 3.52 15.92 -6.07
C GLN A 182 4.81 16.75 -6.17
N LEU A 183 5.94 16.24 -5.69
CA LEU A 183 7.25 16.93 -5.78
C LEU A 183 7.74 17.15 -7.22
N THR A 184 7.20 16.40 -8.18
CA THR A 184 7.58 16.58 -9.59
C THR A 184 7.04 17.86 -10.22
N GLY A 185 6.05 18.50 -9.59
CA GLY A 185 5.32 19.65 -10.15
C GLY A 185 4.42 19.30 -11.35
N ARG A 186 4.38 18.03 -11.78
CA ARG A 186 3.61 17.58 -12.96
C ARG A 186 2.17 17.18 -12.66
N PHE A 187 1.83 17.02 -11.37
CA PHE A 187 0.54 16.51 -10.93
C PHE A 187 -0.09 17.48 -9.94
N THR A 188 -1.33 17.89 -10.23
CA THR A 188 -2.19 18.56 -9.25
C THR A 188 -2.70 17.58 -8.20
N GLU A 189 -3.09 18.07 -7.02
CA GLU A 189 -3.66 17.25 -5.96
C GLU A 189 -4.86 16.42 -6.45
N ARG A 190 -5.75 17.02 -7.23
CA ARG A 190 -6.91 16.33 -7.82
C ARG A 190 -6.52 15.17 -8.75
N GLN A 191 -5.44 15.33 -9.53
CA GLN A 191 -4.97 14.28 -10.43
C GLN A 191 -4.39 13.08 -9.67
N LEU A 192 -3.70 13.32 -8.56
CA LEU A 192 -3.09 12.24 -7.74
C LEU A 192 -4.13 11.24 -7.19
N TYR A 193 -5.39 11.65 -7.08
CA TYR A 193 -6.50 10.81 -6.62
C TYR A 193 -7.32 10.18 -7.75
N ARG A 194 -7.03 10.49 -9.02
CA ARG A 194 -7.74 9.99 -10.19
C ARG A 194 -6.79 9.34 -11.21
N LEU A 195 -5.68 8.78 -10.72
CA LEU A 195 -4.69 8.09 -11.54
C LEU A 195 -5.28 6.79 -12.10
N HIS A 196 -5.02 6.53 -13.39
CA HIS A 196 -5.47 5.31 -14.08
C HIS A 196 -4.60 4.09 -13.75
N GLU A 197 -3.38 4.31 -13.27
CA GLU A 197 -2.44 3.28 -12.84
C GLU A 197 -2.10 3.44 -11.36
N PRO A 198 -1.62 2.38 -10.67
CA PRO A 198 -1.20 2.48 -9.29
C PRO A 198 -0.13 3.57 -9.10
N PRO A 199 -0.29 4.49 -8.12
CA PRO A 199 0.68 5.58 -7.86
C PRO A 199 2.14 5.13 -7.82
N ALA A 200 2.43 3.97 -7.22
CA ALA A 200 3.79 3.44 -7.13
C ALA A 200 4.42 3.11 -8.51
N ALA A 201 3.61 2.66 -9.48
CA ALA A 201 4.09 2.40 -10.85
C ALA A 201 4.44 3.72 -11.55
N ILE A 202 3.55 4.71 -11.45
CA ILE A 202 3.76 6.05 -12.02
C ILE A 202 4.99 6.73 -11.37
N ALA A 203 5.18 6.57 -10.06
CA ALA A 203 6.36 7.07 -9.36
C ALA A 203 7.64 6.45 -9.92
N ARG A 204 7.68 5.14 -10.19
CA ARG A 204 8.87 4.52 -10.80
C ARG A 204 9.23 5.14 -12.15
N HIS A 205 8.26 5.52 -12.97
CA HIS A 205 8.50 6.19 -14.24
C HIS A 205 8.99 7.64 -14.10
N ASN A 206 8.62 8.34 -13.02
CA ASN A 206 9.01 9.74 -12.78
C ASN A 206 10.32 9.88 -11.99
N PHE A 207 10.74 8.84 -11.29
CA PHE A 207 12.03 8.75 -10.62
C PHE A 207 12.81 7.62 -11.29
N PRO A 208 13.52 7.84 -12.42
CA PRO A 208 14.29 6.79 -13.08
C PRO A 208 15.50 6.36 -12.23
N TYR A 209 16.20 5.31 -12.67
CA TYR A 209 17.48 4.92 -12.09
C TYR A 209 18.53 6.02 -12.30
N LEU A 210 19.52 6.08 -11.42
CA LEU A 210 20.70 6.90 -11.67
C LEU A 210 21.46 6.37 -12.89
N ASN A 211 22.24 7.23 -13.54
CA ASN A 211 23.00 6.90 -14.75
C ASN A 211 24.06 5.80 -14.52
N SER A 212 24.47 5.55 -13.27
CA SER A 212 25.43 4.52 -12.90
C SER A 212 25.14 4.00 -11.49
N TRP A 213 25.45 2.72 -11.25
CA TRP A 213 25.29 2.09 -9.93
C TRP A 213 26.26 2.67 -8.91
N GLU A 214 27.43 3.09 -9.35
CA GLU A 214 28.48 3.73 -8.55
C GLU A 214 28.07 5.13 -8.05
N ALA A 215 27.08 5.77 -8.67
CA ALA A 215 26.57 7.06 -8.23
C ALA A 215 25.71 6.95 -6.95
N TYR A 216 25.08 5.80 -6.69
CA TYR A 216 24.14 5.62 -5.58
C TYR A 216 24.76 5.95 -4.21
N PRO A 217 25.92 5.40 -3.81
CA PRO A 217 26.52 5.74 -2.52
C PRO A 217 26.67 7.25 -2.28
N THR A 218 27.14 7.99 -3.28
CA THR A 218 27.35 9.44 -3.20
C THR A 218 26.04 10.21 -3.10
N VAL A 219 25.01 9.81 -3.87
CA VAL A 219 23.69 10.45 -3.83
C VAL A 219 22.98 10.16 -2.51
N LEU A 220 23.03 8.90 -2.04
CA LEU A 220 22.39 8.48 -0.79
C LEU A 220 23.03 9.12 0.43
N ALA A 221 24.36 9.32 0.43
CA ALA A 221 25.06 10.02 1.52
C ALA A 221 24.61 11.47 1.72
N LYS A 222 24.04 12.09 0.66
CA LYS A 222 23.51 13.46 0.68
C LYS A 222 21.98 13.50 0.81
N SER A 223 21.32 12.35 0.92
CA SER A 223 19.86 12.23 0.88
C SER A 223 19.29 11.68 2.18
N ILE A 224 18.06 12.07 2.52
CA ILE A 224 17.26 11.31 3.46
C ILE A 224 16.83 10.02 2.75
N THR A 225 17.38 8.89 3.20
CA THR A 225 17.23 7.57 2.61
C THR A 225 16.34 6.72 3.50
N VAL A 226 15.08 6.59 3.06
CA VAL A 226 13.95 6.06 3.82
C VAL A 226 13.74 4.58 3.54
N LEU A 227 13.73 3.79 4.62
CA LEU A 227 13.33 2.38 4.63
C LEU A 227 11.90 2.26 5.19
N MET A 228 10.97 1.82 4.35
CA MET A 228 9.58 1.64 4.78
C MET A 228 9.37 0.27 5.44
N ALA A 229 9.07 0.24 6.74
CA ALA A 229 8.73 -0.98 7.46
C ALA A 229 7.22 -1.09 7.74
N ARG A 230 6.76 -2.33 7.97
CA ARG A 230 5.42 -2.67 8.44
C ARG A 230 5.50 -3.97 9.23
N HIS A 231 4.63 -4.13 10.22
CA HIS A 231 4.52 -5.37 10.99
C HIS A 231 4.41 -6.58 10.03
N PRO A 232 5.30 -7.59 10.12
CA PRO A 232 5.39 -8.66 9.10
C PRO A 232 4.07 -9.40 8.92
N PHE A 233 3.35 -9.70 9.99
CA PHE A 233 2.05 -10.36 9.93
C PHE A 233 0.93 -9.46 9.39
N ASP A 234 0.98 -8.16 9.64
CA ASP A 234 -0.04 -7.23 9.14
C ASP A 234 0.18 -6.98 7.63
N ARG A 235 1.43 -7.06 7.18
CA ARG A 235 1.78 -7.07 5.75
C ARG A 235 1.21 -8.30 5.05
N LEU A 236 1.35 -9.49 5.64
CA LEU A 236 0.78 -10.73 5.12
C LEU A 236 -0.76 -10.67 5.10
N LEU A 237 -1.38 -10.24 6.19
CA LEU A 237 -2.84 -10.08 6.26
C LEU A 237 -3.35 -9.06 5.23
N ALA A 238 -2.71 -7.90 5.12
CA ALA A 238 -3.08 -6.92 4.10
C ALA A 238 -2.93 -7.46 2.67
N SER A 239 -1.94 -8.31 2.44
CA SER A 239 -1.74 -8.96 1.15
C SER A 239 -2.80 -10.02 0.87
N TYR A 240 -3.08 -10.91 1.83
CA TYR A 240 -4.16 -11.90 1.75
C TYR A 240 -5.49 -11.23 1.40
N ARG A 241 -5.87 -10.17 2.13
CA ARG A 241 -7.11 -9.44 1.90
C ARG A 241 -7.20 -8.79 0.53
N HIS A 242 -6.07 -8.40 -0.04
CA HIS A 242 -6.03 -7.79 -1.36
C HIS A 242 -6.02 -8.82 -2.51
N ILE A 243 -5.38 -9.98 -2.31
CA ILE A 243 -5.11 -10.95 -3.38
C ILE A 243 -6.10 -12.12 -3.37
N LEU A 244 -6.55 -12.54 -2.20
CA LEU A 244 -7.17 -13.85 -1.98
C LEU A 244 -8.54 -13.83 -1.30
N GLU A 245 -8.82 -12.85 -0.42
CA GLU A 245 -10.06 -12.77 0.36
C GLU A 245 -11.31 -12.75 -0.53
N ASP A 246 -11.28 -11.97 -1.60
CA ASP A 246 -12.42 -11.77 -2.48
C ASP A 246 -12.01 -12.04 -3.94
N PRO A 247 -12.29 -13.26 -4.45
CA PRO A 247 -11.98 -13.63 -5.83
C PRO A 247 -12.67 -12.77 -6.88
N GLU A 248 -13.78 -12.09 -6.55
CA GLU A 248 -14.50 -11.23 -7.49
C GLU A 248 -13.79 -9.88 -7.62
N LYS A 249 -13.22 -9.36 -6.53
CA LYS A 249 -12.40 -8.14 -6.56
C LYS A 249 -11.02 -8.37 -7.16
N ASN A 250 -10.43 -9.56 -7.00
CA ASN A 250 -9.12 -9.88 -7.55
C ASN A 250 -9.10 -11.27 -8.22
N PRO A 251 -9.72 -11.40 -9.40
CA PRO A 251 -9.77 -12.68 -10.11
C PRO A 251 -8.39 -13.18 -10.52
N HIS A 252 -7.46 -12.27 -10.83
CA HIS A 252 -6.09 -12.62 -11.19
C HIS A 252 -5.33 -13.26 -10.03
N GLY A 253 -5.40 -12.66 -8.83
CA GLY A 253 -4.80 -13.22 -7.62
C GLY A 253 -5.36 -14.59 -7.26
N TYR A 254 -6.68 -14.74 -7.36
CA TYR A 254 -7.33 -16.02 -7.14
C TYR A 254 -6.93 -17.10 -8.16
N LEU A 255 -6.87 -16.76 -9.45
CA LEU A 255 -6.44 -17.71 -10.49
C LEU A 255 -4.99 -18.14 -10.32
N HIS A 256 -4.11 -17.21 -9.92
CA HIS A 256 -2.68 -17.47 -9.79
C HIS A 256 -2.33 -18.27 -8.53
N TYR A 257 -2.95 -17.93 -7.39
CA TYR A 257 -2.66 -18.56 -6.10
C TYR A 257 -3.88 -19.22 -5.46
N GLY A 258 -4.99 -18.50 -5.33
CA GLY A 258 -6.15 -18.93 -4.54
C GLY A 258 -6.71 -20.30 -4.94
N ARG A 259 -6.88 -20.56 -6.24
CA ARG A 259 -7.36 -21.84 -6.77
C ARG A 259 -6.47 -23.01 -6.37
N ARG A 260 -5.15 -22.80 -6.34
CA ARG A 260 -4.19 -23.84 -5.93
C ARG A 260 -4.31 -24.10 -4.43
N ILE A 261 -4.41 -23.05 -3.62
CA ILE A 261 -4.54 -23.16 -2.16
C ILE A 261 -5.82 -23.94 -1.81
N VAL A 262 -6.97 -23.52 -2.35
CA VAL A 262 -8.27 -24.17 -2.12
C VAL A 262 -8.21 -25.66 -2.49
N ARG A 263 -7.66 -26.00 -3.66
CA ARG A 263 -7.51 -27.40 -4.10
C ARG A 263 -6.56 -28.24 -3.23
N THR A 264 -5.59 -27.60 -2.60
CA THR A 264 -4.59 -28.30 -1.77
C THR A 264 -5.16 -28.66 -0.41
N TYR A 265 -5.96 -27.76 0.18
CA TYR A 265 -6.38 -27.89 1.58
C TYR A 265 -7.85 -28.27 1.77
N ARG A 266 -8.70 -28.23 0.72
CA ARG A 266 -10.10 -28.64 0.79
C ARG A 266 -10.35 -29.94 0.04
N GLN A 267 -11.08 -30.86 0.68
CA GLN A 267 -11.59 -32.08 0.05
C GLN A 267 -12.97 -31.87 -0.61
N SER A 268 -13.75 -30.90 -0.13
CA SER A 268 -15.08 -30.55 -0.66
C SER A 268 -15.22 -29.03 -0.86
N PRO A 269 -16.14 -28.57 -1.73
CA PRO A 269 -16.38 -27.14 -1.92
C PRO A 269 -16.85 -26.48 -0.62
N GLY A 270 -16.02 -25.60 -0.06
CA GLY A 270 -16.39 -24.76 1.08
C GLY A 270 -17.37 -23.65 0.70
N HIS A 271 -17.92 -22.95 1.69
CA HIS A 271 -18.89 -21.86 1.49
C HIS A 271 -18.25 -20.61 0.83
N SER A 272 -16.95 -20.41 1.03
CA SER A 272 -16.21 -19.30 0.40
C SER A 272 -15.57 -19.72 -0.92
N LYS A 273 -15.65 -18.84 -1.93
CA LYS A 273 -14.96 -19.05 -3.21
C LYS A 273 -13.43 -18.95 -3.08
N GLY A 274 -12.92 -18.10 -2.17
CA GLY A 274 -11.49 -17.90 -1.90
C GLY A 274 -10.96 -18.78 -0.76
N PRO A 275 -9.63 -18.94 -0.63
CA PRO A 275 -9.03 -19.62 0.53
C PRO A 275 -9.29 -18.85 1.83
N THR A 276 -9.38 -19.53 2.97
CA THR A 276 -9.40 -18.89 4.29
C THR A 276 -8.01 -18.31 4.62
N PHE A 277 -7.92 -17.52 5.70
CA PHE A 277 -6.61 -17.00 6.12
C PHE A 277 -5.74 -18.12 6.67
N GLU A 278 -6.34 -19.09 7.38
CA GLU A 278 -5.64 -20.30 7.83
C GLU A 278 -5.05 -21.12 6.68
N GLU A 279 -5.82 -21.36 5.62
CA GLU A 279 -5.33 -22.09 4.44
C GLU A 279 -4.19 -21.34 3.73
N PHE A 280 -4.26 -20.01 3.71
CA PHE A 280 -3.19 -19.16 3.21
C PHE A 280 -1.92 -19.27 4.08
N VAL A 281 -2.04 -19.26 5.40
CA VAL A 281 -0.89 -19.42 6.30
C VAL A 281 -0.26 -20.80 6.13
N ARG A 282 -1.07 -21.87 6.07
CA ARG A 282 -0.58 -23.23 5.76
C ARG A 282 0.15 -23.29 4.43
N PHE A 283 -0.36 -22.60 3.42
CA PHE A 283 0.32 -22.47 2.12
C PHE A 283 1.69 -21.81 2.24
N LEU A 284 1.79 -20.70 2.99
CA LEU A 284 3.07 -20.03 3.23
C LEU A 284 4.04 -20.91 4.00
N LEU A 285 3.59 -21.64 5.03
CA LEU A 285 4.45 -22.53 5.81
C LEU A 285 5.01 -23.67 4.96
N ALA A 286 4.19 -24.26 4.09
CA ALA A 286 4.56 -25.42 3.26
C ALA A 286 5.44 -25.10 2.03
N ARG A 287 5.73 -23.83 1.74
CA ARG A 287 6.44 -23.41 0.51
C ARG A 287 7.59 -22.47 0.79
N ASP A 288 8.64 -22.53 -0.02
CA ASP A 288 9.60 -21.43 -0.08
C ASP A 288 8.89 -20.19 -0.64
N THR A 289 8.92 -19.09 0.11
CA THR A 289 8.29 -17.83 -0.30
C THR A 289 9.10 -17.12 -1.38
N HIS A 290 10.33 -17.57 -1.67
CA HIS A 290 11.24 -16.90 -2.59
C HIS A 290 10.64 -16.66 -3.99
N HIS A 291 9.84 -17.60 -4.50
CA HIS A 291 9.23 -17.53 -5.83
C HIS A 291 7.75 -17.14 -5.80
N LEU A 292 7.27 -16.66 -4.66
CA LEU A 292 5.88 -16.23 -4.49
C LEU A 292 5.77 -14.71 -4.62
N GLU A 293 4.57 -14.19 -4.40
CA GLU A 293 4.26 -12.76 -4.41
C GLU A 293 5.24 -11.95 -3.55
N ASP A 294 5.73 -10.82 -4.09
CA ASP A 294 6.70 -9.94 -3.41
C ASP A 294 6.25 -9.53 -1.99
N SER A 295 4.95 -9.30 -1.81
CA SER A 295 4.37 -8.94 -0.52
C SER A 295 4.29 -10.08 0.50
N TRP A 296 4.65 -11.31 0.11
CA TRP A 296 4.81 -12.49 0.99
C TRP A 296 6.28 -12.85 1.21
N GLN A 297 7.22 -12.23 0.51
CA GLN A 297 8.66 -12.45 0.70
C GLN A 297 9.21 -11.61 1.85
N LEU A 298 10.39 -11.94 2.38
CA LEU A 298 11.09 -11.07 3.34
C LEU A 298 11.40 -9.70 2.71
N THR A 299 11.20 -8.61 3.46
CA THR A 299 11.44 -7.24 2.97
C THR A 299 12.91 -7.03 2.61
N MET A 300 13.81 -7.75 3.31
CA MET A 300 15.23 -7.85 3.00
C MET A 300 15.55 -8.16 1.54
N ARG A 301 14.70 -8.93 0.85
CA ARG A 301 14.95 -9.35 -0.53
C ARG A 301 14.79 -8.23 -1.55
N ARG A 302 14.06 -7.18 -1.21
CA ARG A 302 13.82 -6.04 -2.09
C ARG A 302 14.67 -4.83 -1.70
N CYS A 303 14.67 -4.48 -0.41
CA CYS A 303 15.30 -3.24 0.04
C CYS A 303 16.74 -3.41 0.52
N THR A 304 17.22 -4.64 0.73
CA THR A 304 18.56 -4.94 1.25
C THR A 304 19.07 -3.98 2.34
N PRO A 305 18.32 -3.75 3.43
CA PRO A 305 18.68 -2.78 4.45
C PRO A 305 19.94 -3.08 5.23
N CYS A 306 20.50 -4.29 5.11
CA CYS A 306 21.86 -4.57 5.59
C CYS A 306 22.98 -4.19 4.60
N HIS A 307 22.67 -3.87 3.33
CA HIS A 307 23.66 -3.55 2.29
C HIS A 307 23.57 -2.09 1.79
N ILE A 308 22.46 -1.40 2.11
CA ILE A 308 22.24 0.00 1.77
C ILE A 308 22.18 0.79 3.07
N GLN A 309 22.92 1.90 3.13
CA GLN A 309 22.97 2.76 4.31
C GLN A 309 21.72 3.67 4.38
N TYR A 310 20.62 3.10 4.87
CA TYR A 310 19.44 3.89 5.22
C TYR A 310 19.73 4.75 6.45
N ASN A 311 19.23 5.98 6.46
CA ASN A 311 19.35 6.90 7.61
C ASN A 311 17.99 7.24 8.22
N MET A 312 16.95 6.52 7.82
CA MET A 312 15.62 6.64 8.41
C MET A 312 14.82 5.36 8.18
N VAL A 313 14.20 4.85 9.26
CA VAL A 313 13.25 3.73 9.21
C VAL A 313 11.88 4.23 9.63
N THR A 314 10.88 4.04 8.77
CA THR A 314 9.48 4.38 9.06
C THR A 314 8.72 3.15 9.50
N HIS A 315 7.77 3.30 10.40
CA HIS A 315 6.80 2.25 10.73
C HIS A 315 5.47 2.57 10.08
N PHE A 316 4.74 1.54 9.63
CA PHE A 316 3.49 1.76 8.91
C PHE A 316 2.44 2.44 9.79
N GLU A 317 2.49 2.21 11.09
CA GLU A 317 1.60 2.76 12.11
C GLU A 317 1.81 4.27 12.31
N THR A 318 3.03 4.75 12.03
CA THR A 318 3.48 6.13 12.25
C THR A 318 3.92 6.83 10.96
N LEU A 319 3.64 6.22 9.80
CA LEU A 319 4.25 6.57 8.51
C LEU A 319 4.05 8.05 8.14
N TRP A 320 2.91 8.65 8.46
CA TRP A 320 2.67 10.06 8.15
C TRP A 320 3.59 10.97 8.96
N HIS A 321 3.73 10.70 10.26
CA HIS A 321 4.63 11.45 11.15
C HIS A 321 6.09 11.28 10.74
N ASP A 322 6.46 10.05 10.39
CA ASP A 322 7.79 9.74 9.87
C ASP A 322 8.07 10.56 8.59
N VAL A 323 7.20 10.49 7.59
CA VAL A 323 7.41 11.18 6.31
C VAL A 323 7.33 12.71 6.48
N GLN A 324 6.48 13.23 7.36
CA GLN A 324 6.45 14.64 7.72
C GLN A 324 7.81 15.12 8.26
N TRP A 325 8.43 14.33 9.14
CA TRP A 325 9.76 14.63 9.66
C TRP A 325 10.84 14.56 8.57
N ALA A 326 10.77 13.55 7.69
CA ALA A 326 11.67 13.41 6.54
C ALA A 326 11.60 14.63 5.60
N TRP A 327 10.38 15.08 5.28
CA TRP A 327 10.13 16.25 4.43
C TRP A 327 10.75 17.51 5.03
N LYS A 328 10.55 17.71 6.33
CA LYS A 328 11.16 18.85 7.05
C LYS A 328 12.69 18.79 6.99
N LYS A 329 13.29 17.63 7.23
CA LYS A 329 14.75 17.42 7.16
C LYS A 329 15.31 17.62 5.75
N ALA A 330 14.54 17.29 4.72
CA ALA A 330 14.88 17.52 3.32
C ALA A 330 14.58 18.96 2.83
N GLY A 331 14.05 19.84 3.67
CA GLY A 331 13.72 21.22 3.30
C GLY A 331 12.47 21.37 2.43
N LEU A 332 11.59 20.36 2.39
CA LEU A 332 10.41 20.29 1.51
C LEU A 332 9.13 20.89 2.10
N GLY A 333 9.22 21.53 3.27
CA GLY A 333 8.08 22.08 4.00
C GLY A 333 7.20 21.00 4.65
N SER A 334 5.98 21.37 5.03
CA SER A 334 5.04 20.47 5.70
C SER A 334 4.08 19.79 4.73
N LEU A 335 3.78 18.51 5.00
CA LEU A 335 2.71 17.78 4.35
C LEU A 335 1.35 18.36 4.74
N ASN A 336 0.37 18.18 3.85
CA ASN A 336 -1.01 18.48 4.13
C ASN A 336 -1.52 17.57 5.26
N THR A 337 -2.09 18.16 6.31
CA THR A 337 -2.64 17.45 7.46
C THR A 337 -3.93 16.70 7.12
N THR A 338 -4.66 17.09 6.07
CA THR A 338 -5.90 16.39 5.68
C THR A 338 -5.67 15.18 4.77
N ASP A 339 -4.45 15.00 4.26
CA ASP A 339 -4.05 13.95 3.33
C ASP A 339 -3.33 12.80 4.05
N TYR A 340 -4.07 12.13 4.95
CA TYR A 340 -3.59 11.01 5.75
C TYR A 340 -3.99 9.67 5.14
N PHE A 341 -3.12 8.65 5.22
CA PHE A 341 -3.46 7.30 4.76
C PHE A 341 -4.24 6.53 5.83
N VAL A 342 -5.41 5.99 5.47
CA VAL A 342 -6.24 5.26 6.45
C VAL A 342 -5.72 3.83 6.65
N TYR A 343 -5.52 3.47 7.92
CA TYR A 343 -5.14 2.12 8.33
C TYR A 343 -6.37 1.21 8.44
N ASN A 344 -6.51 0.24 7.53
CA ASN A 344 -7.70 -0.62 7.45
C ASN A 344 -7.60 -1.95 8.21
N LEU A 345 -6.59 -2.14 9.07
CA LEU A 345 -6.43 -3.35 9.89
C LEU A 345 -6.55 -3.03 11.38
N THR A 346 -7.77 -2.81 11.87
CA THR A 346 -8.01 -2.58 13.30
C THR A 346 -7.66 -3.83 14.14
N PRO A 347 -7.44 -3.69 15.47
CA PRO A 347 -7.25 -4.85 16.35
C PRO A 347 -8.39 -5.89 16.23
N LYS A 348 -9.63 -5.44 16.03
CA LYS A 348 -10.78 -6.31 15.76
C LYS A 348 -10.60 -7.16 14.50
N ILE A 349 -10.13 -6.53 13.42
CA ILE A 349 -9.83 -7.22 12.15
C ILE A 349 -8.67 -8.18 12.36
N ARG A 350 -7.57 -7.78 13.00
CA ARG A 350 -6.46 -8.69 13.32
C ARG A 350 -6.94 -9.91 14.10
N LYS A 351 -7.70 -9.70 15.17
CA LYS A 351 -8.29 -10.78 15.98
C LYS A 351 -9.14 -11.73 15.14
N GLN A 352 -9.99 -11.21 14.25
CA GLN A 352 -10.83 -12.03 13.38
C GLN A 352 -10.00 -13.07 12.60
N TYR A 353 -8.93 -12.65 11.92
CA TYR A 353 -8.14 -13.57 11.09
C TYR A 353 -7.16 -14.42 11.91
N PHE A 354 -6.47 -13.83 12.88
CA PHE A 354 -5.48 -14.59 13.67
C PHE A 354 -6.14 -15.60 14.63
N SER A 355 -7.43 -15.44 14.95
CA SER A 355 -8.23 -16.47 15.63
C SER A 355 -8.52 -17.71 14.79
N GLU A 356 -8.26 -17.68 13.48
CA GLU A 356 -8.34 -18.88 12.64
C GLU A 356 -7.13 -19.80 12.86
N LEU A 357 -6.01 -19.28 13.39
CA LEU A 357 -4.72 -19.97 13.49
C LEU A 357 -4.49 -20.58 14.88
N THR A 358 -3.83 -21.74 14.94
CA THR A 358 -3.31 -22.30 16.19
C THR A 358 -2.06 -21.54 16.65
N LEU A 359 -1.74 -21.61 17.95
CA LEU A 359 -0.52 -20.99 18.48
C LEU A 359 0.74 -21.53 17.78
N ALA A 360 0.77 -22.84 17.51
CA ALA A 360 1.85 -23.48 16.75
C ALA A 360 2.01 -22.87 15.34
N GLN A 361 0.91 -22.63 14.62
CA GLN A 361 0.94 -21.99 13.31
C GLN A 361 1.49 -20.55 13.38
N ILE A 362 1.12 -19.77 14.41
CA ILE A 362 1.64 -18.41 14.59
C ILE A 362 3.14 -18.42 14.87
N LEU A 363 3.61 -19.34 15.73
CA LEU A 363 5.01 -19.47 16.06
C LEU A 363 5.85 -19.92 14.87
N GLU A 364 5.41 -20.92 14.11
CA GLU A 364 6.08 -21.35 12.87
C GLU A 364 6.10 -20.24 11.82
N LEU A 365 5.01 -19.46 11.73
CA LEU A 365 4.98 -18.29 10.86
C LEU A 365 5.98 -17.23 11.35
N TYR A 366 6.09 -16.99 12.65
CA TYR A 366 7.09 -16.09 13.21
C TYR A 366 8.50 -16.55 12.85
N LYS A 367 8.82 -17.82 13.07
CA LYS A 367 10.12 -18.42 12.72
C LYS A 367 10.51 -18.13 11.27
N LYS A 368 9.54 -18.25 10.34
CA LYS A 368 9.75 -17.97 8.91
C LYS A 368 10.01 -16.50 8.59
N TYR A 369 9.42 -15.56 9.33
CA TYR A 369 9.57 -14.12 9.12
C TYR A 369 10.44 -13.43 10.18
N LYS A 370 11.16 -14.21 11.00
CA LYS A 370 11.92 -13.75 12.17
C LYS A 370 12.91 -12.63 11.85
N LEU A 371 13.56 -12.71 10.69
CA LEU A 371 14.49 -11.67 10.23
C LEU A 371 13.78 -10.32 10.07
N ASP A 372 12.61 -10.26 9.43
CA ASP A 372 11.86 -9.01 9.28
C ASP A 372 11.40 -8.47 10.66
N PHE A 373 10.98 -9.34 11.59
CA PHE A 373 10.66 -8.91 12.96
C PHE A 373 11.84 -8.25 13.65
N GLN A 374 13.03 -8.86 13.57
CA GLN A 374 14.23 -8.35 14.24
C GLN A 374 14.79 -7.08 13.59
N LEU A 375 14.75 -6.97 12.26
CA LEU A 375 15.24 -5.78 11.54
C LEU A 375 14.41 -4.54 11.83
N TYR A 376 13.10 -4.71 12.06
CA TYR A 376 12.17 -3.61 12.27
C TYR A 376 11.68 -3.48 13.71
N GLY A 377 12.12 -4.35 14.62
CA GLY A 377 11.78 -4.27 16.03
C GLY A 377 10.30 -4.51 16.35
N TYR A 378 9.60 -5.32 15.56
CA TYR A 378 8.21 -5.72 15.81
C TYR A 378 8.13 -6.91 16.78
N THR A 379 6.98 -7.04 17.45
CA THR A 379 6.68 -8.07 18.46
C THR A 379 5.52 -8.95 18.02
N ILE A 380 5.43 -10.19 18.49
CA ILE A 380 4.34 -11.12 18.11
C ILE A 380 3.22 -11.29 19.14
N GLU A 381 3.33 -10.60 20.28
CA GLU A 381 2.49 -10.82 21.47
C GLU A 381 0.99 -10.69 21.17
N GLU A 382 0.58 -9.64 20.45
CA GLU A 382 -0.82 -9.40 20.09
C GLU A 382 -1.39 -10.58 19.26
N HIS A 383 -0.62 -11.08 18.29
CA HIS A 383 -1.08 -12.15 17.39
C HIS A 383 -1.16 -13.49 18.13
N MET A 384 -0.20 -13.78 19.02
CA MET A 384 -0.27 -14.97 19.88
C MET A 384 -1.51 -14.95 20.79
N ALA A 385 -1.86 -13.79 21.34
CA ALA A 385 -3.04 -13.64 22.18
C ALA A 385 -4.37 -13.88 21.43
N TYR A 386 -4.36 -13.80 20.10
CA TYR A 386 -5.53 -14.10 19.28
C TYR A 386 -5.63 -15.56 18.84
N ALA A 387 -4.57 -16.36 18.99
CA ALA A 387 -4.52 -17.73 18.54
C ALA A 387 -5.62 -18.59 19.18
N LYS A 388 -6.18 -19.53 18.41
CA LYS A 388 -7.06 -20.57 18.97
C LYS A 388 -6.23 -21.71 19.58
N PRO A 389 -6.81 -22.49 20.51
CA PRO A 389 -6.17 -23.70 21.02
C PRO A 389 -5.84 -24.68 19.87
N GLY A 390 -4.68 -25.31 19.97
CA GLY A 390 -4.22 -26.36 19.06
C GLY A 390 -3.69 -27.55 19.85
N GLU A 391 -3.70 -28.73 19.24
CA GLU A 391 -3.15 -29.97 19.83
C GLU A 391 -1.67 -30.18 19.47
N GLU A 392 -1.12 -29.32 18.60
CA GLU A 392 0.25 -29.40 18.14
C GLU A 392 1.24 -29.04 19.27
N ALA A 393 2.30 -29.83 19.41
CA ALA A 393 3.37 -29.54 20.36
C ALA A 393 4.08 -28.22 20.00
N LEU A 394 4.28 -27.36 21.01
CA LEU A 394 5.03 -26.11 20.84
C LEU A 394 6.52 -26.39 21.03
N ASP A 395 7.37 -25.82 20.17
CA ASP A 395 8.82 -25.85 20.32
C ASP A 395 9.25 -24.92 21.48
N PRO A 396 9.77 -25.45 22.61
CA PRO A 396 10.17 -24.62 23.74
C PRO A 396 11.30 -23.65 23.40
N ALA A 397 12.18 -24.00 22.45
CA ALA A 397 13.28 -23.12 22.04
C ALA A 397 12.76 -21.84 21.36
N LEU A 398 11.66 -21.96 20.61
CA LEU A 398 11.03 -20.84 19.93
C LEU A 398 10.37 -19.87 20.90
N MET A 399 9.82 -20.37 22.01
CA MET A 399 9.22 -19.55 23.07
C MET A 399 10.26 -18.71 23.84
N VAL A 400 11.49 -19.21 23.98
CA VAL A 400 12.60 -18.49 24.66
C VAL A 400 13.15 -17.36 23.79
N ASP A 401 13.12 -17.51 22.47
CA ASP A 401 13.70 -16.56 21.51
C ASP A 401 12.66 -15.60 20.88
N LEU A 402 11.53 -15.41 21.57
CA LEU A 402 10.54 -14.44 21.14
C LEU A 402 11.04 -13.00 21.35
N PRO A 403 10.71 -12.08 20.43
CA PRO A 403 11.08 -10.68 20.59
C PRO A 403 10.37 -10.16 21.84
N ARG A 404 11.13 -9.66 22.81
CA ARG A 404 10.55 -8.95 23.95
C ARG A 404 9.84 -7.70 23.45
N ALA A 405 8.71 -7.36 24.07
CA ALA A 405 8.04 -6.08 23.94
C ALA A 405 9.03 -4.90 23.83
N ASN A 406 9.22 -4.38 22.63
CA ASN A 406 9.98 -3.16 22.36
C ASN A 406 9.05 -2.17 21.68
N HIS A 407 8.04 -1.75 22.42
CA HIS A 407 7.00 -0.87 21.95
C HIS A 407 7.60 0.38 21.31
N ASP A 408 7.11 0.70 20.12
CA ASP A 408 7.49 1.90 19.40
C ASP A 408 7.10 3.13 20.22
N MET A 409 8.09 3.96 20.56
CA MET A 409 7.86 5.13 21.43
C MET A 409 6.84 6.08 20.82
N LEU A 410 6.87 6.24 19.50
CA LEU A 410 5.97 7.11 18.79
C LEU A 410 4.56 6.53 18.78
N GLN A 411 4.41 5.22 18.61
CA GLN A 411 3.12 4.56 18.69
C GLN A 411 2.48 4.73 20.08
N ILE A 412 3.24 4.51 21.16
CA ILE A 412 2.76 4.70 22.55
C ILE A 412 2.27 6.14 22.75
N LEU A 413 3.05 7.12 22.30
CA LEU A 413 2.69 8.53 22.49
C LEU A 413 1.43 8.90 21.71
N LEU A 414 1.29 8.40 20.48
CA LEU A 414 0.10 8.62 19.67
C LEU A 414 -1.12 7.95 20.28
N GLU A 415 -0.99 6.75 20.85
CA GLU A 415 -2.07 6.05 21.55
C GLU A 415 -2.49 6.79 22.82
N ALA A 416 -1.55 7.14 23.70
CA ALA A 416 -1.83 7.91 24.91
C ALA A 416 -2.48 9.27 24.61
N ALA A 417 -2.05 9.93 23.53
CA ALA A 417 -2.59 11.21 23.15
C ALA A 417 -3.98 11.09 22.47
N ARG A 418 -4.27 9.98 21.77
CA ARG A 418 -5.63 9.63 21.31
C ARG A 418 -6.57 9.36 22.48
N GLU A 419 -6.14 8.61 23.49
CA GLU A 419 -6.93 8.34 24.71
C GLU A 419 -7.27 9.65 25.43
N LYS A 420 -6.28 10.54 25.60
CA LYS A 420 -6.50 11.86 26.19
C LYS A 420 -7.49 12.71 25.39
N ALA A 421 -7.44 12.63 24.05
CA ALA A 421 -8.38 13.34 23.18
C ALA A 421 -9.81 12.77 23.31
N LEU A 422 -9.95 11.44 23.41
CA LEU A 422 -11.23 10.77 23.64
C LEU A 422 -11.85 11.20 24.98
N LEU A 423 -11.08 11.14 26.06
CA LEU A 423 -11.50 11.57 27.40
C LEU A 423 -11.94 13.04 27.42
N LYS A 424 -11.21 13.91 26.69
CA LYS A 424 -11.58 15.32 26.56
C LYS A 424 -12.90 15.50 25.79
N ALA A 425 -13.13 14.72 24.75
CA ALA A 425 -14.37 14.75 23.98
C ALA A 425 -15.56 14.24 24.80
N GLU A 426 -15.37 13.14 25.55
CA GLU A 426 -16.37 12.61 26.49
C GLU A 426 -16.71 13.61 27.58
N HIS A 427 -15.70 14.26 28.19
CA HIS A 427 -15.91 15.31 29.17
C HIS A 427 -16.66 16.52 28.58
N ALA A 428 -16.29 16.97 27.37
CA ALA A 428 -16.99 18.05 26.69
C ALA A 428 -18.47 17.71 26.38
N ASN A 429 -18.75 16.45 26.03
CA ASN A 429 -20.11 15.97 25.80
C ASN A 429 -20.90 15.87 27.11
N ALA A 430 -20.28 15.43 28.21
CA ALA A 430 -20.90 15.39 29.52
C ALA A 430 -21.24 16.80 30.05
N VAL A 431 -20.35 17.77 29.87
CA VAL A 431 -20.58 19.17 30.23
C VAL A 431 -21.72 19.78 29.39
N LYS A 432 -21.80 19.45 28.10
CA LYS A 432 -22.92 19.88 27.24
C LYS A 432 -24.26 19.23 27.64
N ALA A 433 -24.25 17.99 28.11
CA ALA A 433 -25.45 17.30 28.58
C ALA A 433 -25.96 17.80 29.95
N GLN A 434 -25.13 18.53 30.71
CA GLN A 434 -25.47 19.10 32.01
C GLN A 434 -25.81 20.59 31.98
N ALA A 435 -25.84 21.22 30.80
CA ALA A 435 -26.29 22.59 30.66
C ALA A 435 -27.83 22.66 30.86
N PRO A 436 -28.34 23.46 31.81
CA PRO A 436 -29.78 23.56 32.04
C PRO A 436 -30.48 24.20 30.83
N GLU A 437 -31.57 23.60 30.37
CA GLU A 437 -32.48 24.20 29.39
C GLU A 437 -33.05 25.50 29.99
N SER A 438 -32.83 26.62 29.30
CA SER A 438 -33.46 27.90 29.64
C SER A 438 -34.99 27.76 29.50
N GLY A 439 -35.68 27.58 30.62
CA GLY A 439 -37.13 27.45 30.68
C GLY A 439 -37.85 28.69 30.16
N SER A 440 -38.69 28.51 29.13
CA SER A 440 -39.71 29.48 28.75
C SER A 440 -40.85 29.43 29.77
N SER A 441 -40.96 30.46 30.60
CA SER A 441 -42.12 30.65 31.49
C SER A 441 -43.32 31.16 30.69
N SER A 442 -44.33 30.31 30.52
CA SER A 442 -45.68 30.70 30.12
C SER A 442 -46.51 31.07 31.36
N MET A 443 -46.93 32.33 31.48
CA MET A 443 -48.11 32.74 32.27
C MET A 443 -49.22 33.15 31.30
N GLY A 444 -50.44 32.67 31.57
CA GLY A 444 -51.55 32.68 30.62
C GLY A 444 -52.60 33.77 30.76
N LEU A 445 -53.48 33.77 29.74
CA LEU A 445 -54.90 34.14 29.70
C LEU A 445 -55.28 35.63 29.95
N PRO A 446 -56.49 36.07 29.54
CA PRO A 446 -57.12 35.99 28.21
C PRO A 446 -57.83 37.31 27.82
N LEU A 447 -58.00 37.68 26.54
CA LEU A 447 -59.06 38.62 26.16
C LEU A 447 -59.65 38.38 24.77
N THR A 448 -60.98 38.38 24.77
CA THR A 448 -61.97 38.41 23.71
C THR A 448 -62.10 39.79 23.04
N GLY A 449 -62.65 39.86 21.82
CA GLY A 449 -63.16 41.09 21.18
C GLY A 449 -62.56 41.33 19.80
N GLU A 450 -63.23 40.95 18.71
CA GLU A 450 -64.14 41.79 17.90
C GLU A 450 -63.45 42.86 17.02
N ARG A 451 -63.42 42.56 15.71
CA ARG A 451 -64.02 43.31 14.57
C ARG A 451 -63.70 44.82 14.40
N GLY A 452 -63.24 45.17 13.18
CA GLY A 452 -63.36 46.50 12.55
C GLY A 452 -62.01 47.10 12.14
N SER A 453 -61.64 47.10 10.85
CA SER A 453 -62.01 48.07 9.78
C SER A 453 -61.05 49.26 9.68
N HIS A 454 -60.27 49.24 8.59
CA HIS A 454 -59.97 50.30 7.59
C HIS A 454 -59.93 51.80 7.96
N VAL A 455 -59.12 52.53 7.16
CA VAL A 455 -59.07 54.00 6.90
C VAL A 455 -58.07 54.73 7.83
N ASP A 456 -57.09 55.55 7.40
CA ASP A 456 -56.57 55.99 6.09
C ASP A 456 -55.44 57.04 6.31
N ILE A 457 -54.76 57.43 5.21
CA ILE A 457 -54.18 58.78 4.90
C ILE A 457 -52.88 59.16 5.66
N SER A 458 -51.81 59.69 5.05
CA SER A 458 -51.43 60.00 3.67
C SER A 458 -50.05 60.71 3.65
N ASN A 459 -49.43 60.66 2.47
CA ASN A 459 -48.60 61.68 1.81
C ASN A 459 -47.17 61.94 2.33
N ASP A 460 -46.14 61.54 1.58
CA ASP A 460 -45.49 62.21 0.42
C ASP A 460 -44.18 62.83 0.97
N ILE A 461 -42.98 62.66 0.40
CA ILE A 461 -42.53 63.14 -0.91
C ILE A 461 -41.22 62.37 -1.28
N GLU A 462 -41.31 61.55 -2.34
CA GLU A 462 -40.50 61.42 -3.57
C GLU A 462 -39.19 62.27 -3.81
N PRO A 463 -38.40 62.03 -4.90
CA PRO A 463 -37.95 60.75 -5.45
C PRO A 463 -36.52 60.76 -6.10
N ASP A 464 -36.03 59.55 -6.37
CA ASP A 464 -35.35 58.98 -7.55
C ASP A 464 -34.57 59.80 -8.60
N ALA A 465 -33.46 59.17 -9.05
CA ALA A 465 -33.19 58.82 -10.46
C ALA A 465 -32.08 57.73 -10.48
N ASP A 466 -32.38 56.45 -10.75
CA ASP A 466 -32.55 55.77 -12.05
C ASP A 466 -31.24 55.74 -12.89
N ASN A 467 -30.43 54.67 -12.93
CA ASN A 467 -30.54 53.35 -13.59
C ASN A 467 -30.02 53.31 -15.04
N SER A 468 -29.42 52.16 -15.36
CA SER A 468 -29.21 51.56 -16.70
C SER A 468 -28.00 51.95 -17.60
N LYS A 469 -26.96 51.10 -17.52
CA LYS A 469 -26.47 50.18 -18.58
C LYS A 469 -25.76 50.75 -19.86
N PRO A 470 -25.13 49.92 -20.73
CA PRO A 470 -23.68 49.99 -20.99
C PRO A 470 -23.30 50.23 -22.48
N GLU A 471 -22.01 50.48 -22.72
CA GLU A 471 -21.26 50.07 -23.93
C GLU A 471 -19.85 49.59 -23.53
#